data_AF-F7XV56-F1
#
_entry.id   AF-F7XV56-F1
#
_cell.length_a   1.000
_cell.length_b   1.000
_cell.length_c   1.000
_cell.angle_alpha   90.00
_cell.angle_beta   90.00
_cell.angle_gamma   90.00
#
_symmetry.space_group_name_H-M   'P 1'
#
loop_
_entity.id
_entity.type
_entity.pdbx_description
1 polymer ?
#
loop_
_entity_poly.entity_id
_entity_poly.type
_entity_poly.pdbx_seq_one_letter_code
_entity_poly.pdbx_strand_id
1 'polypeptide(L)'
;MAEDVFEIINGNVSRETFSVLQEFVKVLLRWNKRINLVSKRLNEIELWKEHVLDSILISLYIKDRDRLLMDIGSGAGFPGIVLSIIGHTNAVLVEINSKKAAFLNIAIAELGLKAKVENSDIKLLKGYNPFYITSRAVAPISQIIKMTQGCTIPETEFIFHVGEKDLIHERKVLGESFELQEWQNPYKDRCKIVSIKKLKTVPFKSKIIGIANQKGGVGKTTTAINLATAFSVIGKEVLLLDLDPQGNASTGVGISPESRKNNIYNLMREEININHTVVPTEIPSFDIIPSTIDLVAVEVELINKFGKEFILKRKIKELKKNYDLIFIDCGPSLGLLTINALASADSVLIPLQSEFFALEGLAHLLNTIALIKQSLNPSIVIEGMLLTMSDRRNRLSQQVESELREKFGDLVYESVIPRNVKLSEAPSHGKPAVIYDTKCMGSISYIMLAQEIMKIHKMV
;
A
#
# COMPACT_ATOMS: atom_id res chain seq x y z
N MET A 1 16.52 -36.47 -28.79
CA MET A 1 16.95 -35.11 -28.35
C MET A 1 15.87 -34.05 -28.50
N ALA A 2 15.51 -33.62 -29.71
CA ALA A 2 14.24 -32.89 -29.89
C ALA A 2 13.08 -33.76 -29.37
N GLU A 3 13.17 -35.07 -29.60
CA GLU A 3 12.30 -36.09 -29.01
C GLU A 3 12.35 -36.13 -27.47
N ASP A 4 13.51 -36.02 -26.83
CA ASP A 4 13.61 -35.98 -25.35
C ASP A 4 12.95 -34.71 -24.76
N VAL A 5 13.08 -33.57 -25.46
CA VAL A 5 12.36 -32.34 -25.09
C VAL A 5 10.86 -32.48 -25.39
N PHE A 6 10.51 -33.17 -26.47
CA PHE A 6 9.13 -33.53 -26.78
C PHE A 6 8.53 -34.42 -25.69
N GLU A 7 9.25 -35.43 -25.18
CA GLU A 7 8.84 -36.27 -24.06
C GLU A 7 8.59 -35.44 -22.79
N ILE A 8 9.47 -34.47 -22.51
CA ILE A 8 9.33 -33.53 -21.39
C ILE A 8 8.06 -32.67 -21.50
N ILE A 9 7.69 -32.23 -22.71
CA ILE A 9 6.51 -31.38 -22.95
C ILE A 9 5.30 -32.18 -23.46
N ASN A 10 5.40 -33.51 -23.53
CA ASN A 10 4.39 -34.38 -24.11
C ASN A 10 3.12 -34.29 -23.25
N GLY A 11 1.99 -34.00 -23.88
CA GLY A 11 0.72 -33.69 -23.20
C GLY A 11 0.40 -32.20 -23.07
N ASN A 12 1.38 -31.31 -23.23
CA ASN A 12 1.17 -29.84 -23.22
C ASN A 12 1.27 -29.19 -24.62
N VAL A 13 1.85 -29.89 -25.60
CA VAL A 13 2.10 -29.39 -26.96
C VAL A 13 1.70 -30.44 -28.00
N SER A 14 0.94 -30.04 -29.03
CA SER A 14 0.54 -30.93 -30.14
C SER A 14 1.74 -31.28 -31.04
N ARG A 15 1.62 -32.34 -31.86
CA ARG A 15 2.67 -32.70 -32.83
C ARG A 15 2.86 -31.62 -33.89
N GLU A 16 1.77 -30.98 -34.31
CA GLU A 16 1.78 -29.87 -35.25
C GLU A 16 2.55 -28.68 -34.66
N THR A 17 2.21 -28.28 -33.44
CA THR A 17 2.91 -27.20 -32.73
C THR A 17 4.39 -27.53 -32.52
N PHE A 18 4.72 -28.78 -32.19
CA PHE A 18 6.10 -29.21 -32.03
C PHE A 18 6.89 -29.08 -33.35
N SER A 19 6.29 -29.42 -34.48
CA SER A 19 6.90 -29.23 -35.81
C SER A 19 7.20 -27.76 -36.09
N VAL A 20 6.29 -26.84 -35.72
CA VAL A 20 6.53 -25.39 -35.85
C VAL A 20 7.66 -24.92 -34.93
N LEU A 21 7.77 -25.46 -33.71
CA LEU A 21 8.90 -25.17 -32.81
C LEU A 21 10.23 -25.65 -33.39
N GLN A 22 10.26 -26.82 -34.03
CA GLN A 22 11.46 -27.31 -34.72
C GLN A 22 11.88 -26.36 -35.84
N GLU A 23 10.92 -25.86 -36.62
CA GLU A 23 11.21 -24.91 -37.68
C GLU A 23 11.71 -23.57 -37.12
N PHE A 24 11.10 -23.07 -36.03
CA PHE A 24 11.60 -21.89 -35.33
C PHE A 24 13.07 -22.03 -34.90
N VAL A 25 13.46 -23.17 -34.33
CA VAL A 25 14.86 -23.42 -33.92
C VAL A 25 15.81 -23.40 -35.11
N LYS A 26 15.42 -23.97 -36.27
CA LYS A 26 16.22 -23.90 -37.50
C LYS A 26 16.37 -22.47 -38.00
N VAL A 27 15.29 -21.69 -38.02
CA VAL A 27 15.30 -20.27 -38.42
C VAL A 27 16.22 -19.47 -37.50
N LEU A 28 16.12 -19.68 -36.19
CA LEU A 28 16.98 -19.06 -35.18
C LEU A 28 18.45 -19.41 -35.40
N LEU A 29 18.80 -20.69 -35.58
CA LEU A 29 20.17 -21.15 -35.83
C LEU A 29 20.77 -20.54 -37.11
N ARG A 30 19.99 -20.52 -38.20
CA ARG A 30 20.37 -19.94 -39.49
C ARG A 30 20.72 -18.47 -39.36
N TRP A 31 19.90 -17.71 -38.63
CA TRP A 31 20.11 -16.27 -38.43
C TRP A 31 21.19 -15.96 -37.38
N ASN A 32 21.31 -16.77 -36.33
CA ASN A 32 22.29 -16.56 -35.28
C ASN A 32 23.72 -16.58 -35.82
N LYS A 33 24.01 -17.42 -36.83
CA LYS A 33 25.29 -17.46 -37.55
C LYS A 33 25.68 -16.12 -38.21
N ARG A 34 24.70 -15.28 -38.55
CA ARG A 34 24.91 -14.02 -39.29
C ARG A 34 24.94 -12.79 -38.39
N ILE A 35 24.02 -12.73 -37.41
CA ILE A 35 23.77 -11.48 -36.68
C ILE A 35 23.81 -11.62 -35.15
N ASN A 36 24.20 -12.77 -34.60
CA ASN A 36 24.36 -13.02 -33.15
C ASN A 36 23.12 -12.62 -32.35
N LEU A 37 21.99 -13.27 -32.66
CA LEU A 37 20.71 -13.08 -31.97
C LEU A 37 20.78 -13.48 -30.49
N VAL A 38 21.47 -14.59 -30.23
CA VAL A 38 21.69 -15.18 -28.91
C VAL A 38 23.17 -15.55 -28.75
N SER A 39 23.61 -15.97 -27.56
CA SER A 39 25.03 -16.27 -27.30
C SER A 39 25.62 -17.25 -28.33
N LYS A 40 26.79 -16.91 -28.88
CA LYS A 40 27.52 -17.73 -29.88
C LYS A 40 27.95 -19.11 -29.36
N ARG A 41 27.97 -19.29 -28.03
CA ARG A 41 28.36 -20.55 -27.38
C ARG A 41 27.21 -21.56 -27.32
N LEU A 42 25.99 -21.14 -27.66
CA LEU A 42 24.81 -21.99 -27.55
C LEU A 42 24.76 -23.03 -28.66
N ASN A 43 24.79 -24.30 -28.29
CA ASN A 43 24.49 -25.41 -29.19
C ASN A 43 22.96 -25.62 -29.30
N GLU A 44 22.52 -26.48 -30.23
CA GLU A 44 21.09 -26.73 -30.45
C GLU A 44 20.37 -27.23 -29.19
N ILE A 45 21.03 -28.02 -28.35
CA ILE A 45 20.46 -28.54 -27.10
C ILE A 45 20.15 -27.38 -26.14
N GLU A 46 21.10 -26.45 -25.99
CA GLU A 46 20.93 -25.29 -25.12
C GLU A 46 19.85 -24.35 -25.68
N LEU A 47 19.66 -24.25 -27.01
CA LEU A 47 18.53 -23.51 -27.57
C LEU A 47 17.19 -24.12 -27.17
N TRP A 48 17.04 -25.45 -27.27
CA TRP A 48 15.81 -26.11 -26.86
C TRP A 48 15.55 -25.95 -25.35
N LYS A 49 16.57 -26.15 -24.51
CA LYS A 49 16.41 -26.05 -23.06
C LYS A 49 16.19 -24.62 -22.58
N GLU A 50 17.06 -23.71 -23.01
CA GLU A 50 17.04 -22.33 -22.55
C GLU A 50 15.94 -21.54 -23.27
N HIS A 51 15.85 -21.56 -24.59
CA HIS A 51 14.94 -20.66 -25.30
C HIS A 51 13.53 -21.21 -25.50
N VAL A 52 13.39 -22.52 -25.72
CA VAL A 52 12.08 -23.12 -26.01
C VAL A 52 11.41 -23.61 -24.73
N LEU A 53 12.05 -24.52 -23.99
CA LEU A 53 11.44 -25.18 -22.83
C LEU A 53 11.12 -24.18 -21.70
N ASP A 54 12.04 -23.29 -21.33
CA ASP A 54 11.76 -22.27 -20.31
C ASP A 54 10.54 -21.40 -20.69
N SER A 55 10.39 -21.08 -21.97
CA SER A 55 9.27 -20.28 -22.49
C SER A 55 7.95 -21.08 -22.49
N ILE A 56 8.00 -22.38 -22.81
CA ILE A 56 6.84 -23.27 -22.71
C ILE A 56 6.37 -23.39 -21.25
N LEU A 57 7.30 -23.50 -20.30
CA LEU A 57 6.95 -23.60 -18.89
C LEU A 57 6.22 -22.36 -18.38
N ILE A 58 6.60 -21.16 -18.83
CA ILE A 58 5.85 -19.92 -18.54
C ILE A 58 4.38 -20.04 -18.97
N SER A 59 4.12 -20.67 -20.12
CA SER A 59 2.77 -20.81 -20.68
C SER A 59 1.81 -21.67 -19.87
N LEU A 60 2.33 -22.51 -18.97
CA LEU A 60 1.53 -23.34 -18.06
C LEU A 60 0.82 -22.48 -17.01
N TYR A 61 1.32 -21.27 -16.78
CA TYR A 61 0.81 -20.33 -15.77
C TYR A 61 0.04 -19.16 -16.39
N ILE A 62 -0.03 -19.09 -17.73
CA ILE A 62 -0.88 -18.15 -18.45
C ILE A 62 -2.30 -18.74 -18.51
N LYS A 63 -3.24 -18.12 -17.79
CA LYS A 63 -4.62 -18.60 -17.66
C LYS A 63 -5.48 -18.32 -18.88
N ASP A 64 -5.28 -17.19 -19.54
CA ASP A 64 -6.11 -16.71 -20.66
C ASP A 64 -5.22 -16.31 -21.85
N ARG A 65 -5.07 -17.23 -22.82
CA ARG A 65 -4.16 -17.04 -23.97
C ARG A 65 -4.68 -16.06 -25.03
N ASP A 66 -5.92 -15.60 -24.91
CA ASP A 66 -6.51 -14.64 -25.86
C ASP A 66 -6.19 -13.18 -25.48
N ARG A 67 -5.82 -12.95 -24.22
CA ARG A 67 -5.42 -11.63 -23.73
C ARG A 67 -4.10 -11.18 -24.35
N LEU A 68 -3.92 -9.86 -24.43
CA LEU A 68 -2.69 -9.30 -24.98
C LEU A 68 -1.48 -9.66 -24.10
N LEU A 69 -0.52 -10.36 -24.71
CA LEU A 69 0.82 -10.60 -24.17
C LEU A 69 1.79 -9.61 -24.82
N MET A 70 2.64 -9.01 -24.00
CA MET A 70 3.77 -8.20 -24.46
C MET A 70 5.08 -8.85 -24.04
N ASP A 71 5.92 -9.18 -25.01
CA ASP A 71 7.29 -9.63 -24.79
C ASP A 71 8.25 -8.45 -25.00
N ILE A 72 9.13 -8.22 -24.03
CA ILE A 72 10.08 -7.10 -24.05
C ILE A 72 11.46 -7.65 -24.42
N GLY A 73 11.99 -7.21 -25.56
CA GLY A 73 13.34 -7.45 -26.07
C GLY A 73 14.29 -6.29 -25.73
N SER A 74 15.53 -6.54 -25.32
CA SER A 74 16.65 -6.83 -26.23
C SER A 74 17.73 -7.72 -25.56
N GLY A 75 17.32 -8.50 -24.55
CA GLY A 75 18.12 -9.49 -23.84
C GLY A 75 18.42 -10.76 -24.65
N ALA A 76 18.84 -11.82 -23.96
CA ALA A 76 19.19 -13.10 -24.57
C ALA A 76 17.98 -14.05 -24.64
N GLY A 77 17.05 -13.80 -25.57
CA GLY A 77 16.02 -14.74 -25.97
C GLY A 77 14.74 -14.12 -26.51
N PHE A 78 13.76 -14.98 -26.80
CA PHE A 78 12.52 -14.63 -27.49
C PHE A 78 11.34 -15.43 -26.91
N PRO A 79 10.97 -15.24 -25.63
CA PRO A 79 9.89 -16.03 -25.04
C PRO A 79 8.55 -15.77 -25.74
N GLY A 80 8.27 -14.55 -26.20
CA GLY A 80 6.99 -14.20 -26.82
C GLY A 80 6.72 -14.91 -28.14
N ILE A 81 7.73 -15.13 -28.98
CA ILE A 81 7.53 -15.87 -30.24
C ILE A 81 7.26 -17.36 -29.97
N VAL A 82 7.92 -17.95 -28.96
CA VAL A 82 7.66 -19.34 -28.54
C VAL A 82 6.25 -19.45 -27.97
N LEU A 83 5.84 -18.51 -27.11
CA LEU A 83 4.47 -18.43 -26.58
C LEU A 83 3.43 -18.28 -27.70
N SER A 84 3.76 -17.53 -28.76
CA SER A 84 2.89 -17.38 -29.93
C SER A 84 2.73 -18.70 -30.70
N ILE A 85 3.81 -19.46 -30.88
CA ILE A 85 3.78 -20.78 -31.55
C ILE A 85 2.86 -21.76 -30.81
N ILE A 86 2.89 -21.75 -29.47
CA ILE A 86 2.08 -22.66 -28.65
C ILE A 86 0.66 -22.13 -28.35
N GLY A 87 0.21 -21.10 -29.08
CA GLY A 87 -1.20 -20.70 -29.11
C GLY A 87 -1.51 -19.33 -28.50
N HIS A 88 -0.52 -18.57 -28.01
CA HIS A 88 -0.74 -17.20 -27.54
C HIS A 88 -0.80 -16.23 -28.74
N THR A 89 -1.92 -16.24 -29.47
CA THR A 89 -2.00 -15.56 -30.78
C THR A 89 -2.00 -14.03 -30.70
N ASN A 90 -2.42 -13.46 -29.57
CA ASN A 90 -2.45 -12.02 -29.34
C ASN A 90 -1.17 -11.55 -28.62
N ALA A 91 -0.06 -11.50 -29.36
CA ALA A 91 1.25 -11.14 -28.82
C ALA A 91 1.87 -9.94 -29.54
N VAL A 92 2.47 -9.02 -28.78
CA VAL A 92 3.30 -7.91 -29.27
C VAL A 92 4.72 -8.12 -28.78
N LEU A 93 5.67 -8.25 -29.70
CA LEU A 93 7.09 -8.45 -29.45
C LEU A 93 7.80 -7.10 -29.62
N VAL A 94 8.10 -6.44 -28.50
CA VAL A 94 8.75 -5.12 -28.49
C VAL A 94 10.26 -5.32 -28.54
N GLU A 95 10.95 -4.76 -29.52
CA GLU A 95 12.39 -4.97 -29.68
C GLU A 95 13.07 -3.69 -30.19
N ILE A 96 13.95 -3.11 -29.37
CA ILE A 96 14.67 -1.88 -29.72
C ILE A 96 15.77 -2.12 -30.76
N ASN A 97 16.35 -3.33 -30.82
CA ASN A 97 17.39 -3.67 -31.79
C ASN A 97 16.78 -4.01 -33.15
N SER A 98 17.01 -3.15 -34.14
CA SER A 98 16.46 -3.30 -35.50
C SER A 98 16.79 -4.63 -36.18
N LYS A 99 17.98 -5.23 -35.93
CA LYS A 99 18.34 -6.54 -36.51
C LYS A 99 17.55 -7.68 -35.87
N LYS A 100 17.35 -7.66 -34.56
CA LYS A 100 16.50 -8.64 -33.86
C LYS A 100 15.03 -8.49 -34.24
N ALA A 101 14.54 -7.25 -34.37
CA ALA A 101 13.19 -6.98 -34.84
C ALA A 101 12.96 -7.48 -36.27
N ALA A 102 13.92 -7.30 -37.18
CA ALA A 102 13.86 -7.85 -38.53
C ALA A 102 13.80 -9.39 -38.53
N PHE A 103 14.61 -10.04 -37.67
CA PHE A 103 14.53 -11.48 -37.47
C PHE A 103 13.15 -11.92 -36.98
N LEU A 104 12.58 -11.24 -35.97
CA LEU A 104 11.26 -11.58 -35.44
C LEU A 104 10.17 -11.48 -36.51
N ASN A 105 10.19 -10.44 -37.33
CA ASN A 105 9.23 -10.28 -38.44
C ASN A 105 9.33 -11.44 -39.44
N ILE A 106 10.55 -11.85 -39.79
CA ILE A 106 10.77 -12.96 -40.73
C ILE A 106 10.36 -14.29 -40.12
N ALA A 107 10.69 -14.53 -38.84
CA ALA A 107 10.25 -15.73 -38.14
C ALA A 107 8.72 -15.79 -38.04
N ILE A 108 8.04 -14.68 -37.75
CA ILE A 108 6.58 -14.61 -37.74
C ILE A 108 5.99 -14.96 -39.11
N ALA A 109 6.55 -14.41 -40.18
CA ALA A 109 6.07 -14.67 -41.54
C ALA A 109 6.32 -16.12 -41.99
N GLU A 110 7.53 -16.65 -41.78
CA GLU A 110 7.90 -18.02 -42.18
C GLU A 110 7.11 -19.08 -41.39
N LEU A 111 6.79 -18.80 -40.11
CA LEU A 111 6.06 -19.72 -39.23
C LEU A 111 4.54 -19.49 -39.25
N GLY A 112 4.04 -18.51 -40.01
CA GLY A 112 2.60 -18.22 -40.12
C GLY A 112 1.95 -17.73 -38.81
N LEU A 113 2.67 -16.97 -37.99
CA LEU A 113 2.19 -16.51 -36.68
C LEU A 113 1.38 -15.21 -36.78
N LYS A 114 0.50 -14.97 -35.80
CA LYS A 114 -0.32 -13.75 -35.70
C LYS A 114 0.31 -12.64 -34.83
N ALA A 115 1.45 -12.92 -34.22
CA ALA A 115 2.16 -11.95 -33.38
C ALA A 115 2.59 -10.72 -34.19
N LYS A 116 2.75 -9.58 -33.51
CA LYS A 116 3.22 -8.32 -34.10
C LYS A 116 4.58 -7.96 -33.51
N VAL A 117 5.43 -7.34 -34.32
CA VAL A 117 6.71 -6.80 -33.83
C VAL A 117 6.61 -5.28 -33.76
N GLU A 118 7.00 -4.73 -32.62
CA GLU A 118 7.11 -3.29 -32.40
C GLU A 118 8.59 -2.91 -32.26
N ASN A 119 9.18 -2.31 -33.30
CA ASN A 119 10.57 -1.86 -33.24
C ASN A 119 10.67 -0.49 -32.56
N SER A 120 10.61 -0.47 -31.23
CA SER A 120 10.60 0.75 -30.44
C SER A 120 11.20 0.52 -29.05
N ASP A 121 11.54 1.60 -28.35
CA ASP A 121 11.80 1.55 -26.92
C ASP A 121 10.47 1.39 -26.16
N ILE A 122 10.37 0.35 -25.32
CA ILE A 122 9.20 0.08 -24.47
C ILE A 122 8.75 1.30 -23.67
N LYS A 123 9.67 2.19 -23.27
CA LYS A 123 9.36 3.41 -22.51
C LYS A 123 8.53 4.43 -23.32
N LEU A 124 8.55 4.34 -24.64
CA LEU A 124 7.83 5.24 -25.54
C LEU A 124 6.42 4.72 -25.86
N LEU A 125 6.14 3.44 -25.59
CA LEU A 125 4.85 2.83 -25.87
C LEU A 125 3.80 3.27 -24.85
N LYS A 126 2.60 3.57 -25.34
CA LYS A 126 1.43 3.96 -24.53
C LYS A 126 0.18 3.28 -25.05
N GLY A 127 -0.77 2.99 -24.16
CA GLY A 127 -2.12 2.53 -24.52
C GLY A 127 -2.25 1.11 -25.04
N TYR A 128 -1.16 0.32 -25.04
CA TYR A 128 -1.22 -1.11 -25.40
C TYR A 128 -1.98 -1.92 -24.34
N ASN A 129 -1.86 -1.57 -23.05
CA ASN A 129 -2.58 -2.20 -21.94
C ASN A 129 -2.48 -3.74 -21.95
N PRO A 130 -1.25 -4.32 -21.99
CA PRO A 130 -1.10 -5.76 -22.01
C PRO A 130 -1.58 -6.36 -20.69
N PHE A 131 -2.25 -7.50 -20.78
CA PHE A 131 -2.63 -8.25 -19.60
C PHE A 131 -1.45 -9.05 -19.07
N TYR A 132 -0.62 -9.59 -19.96
CA TYR A 132 0.60 -10.32 -19.61
C TYR A 132 1.85 -9.61 -20.11
N ILE A 133 2.87 -9.51 -19.27
CA ILE A 133 4.20 -9.08 -19.68
C ILE A 133 5.22 -10.16 -19.38
N THR A 134 6.09 -10.45 -20.34
CA THR A 134 7.24 -11.33 -20.15
C THR A 134 8.50 -10.75 -20.78
N SER A 135 9.64 -11.34 -20.44
CA SER A 135 10.94 -11.01 -21.03
C SER A 135 11.97 -12.06 -20.64
N ARG A 136 13.14 -12.02 -21.30
CA ARG A 136 14.30 -12.84 -20.91
C ARG A 136 15.60 -12.05 -20.92
N ALA A 137 16.28 -12.03 -19.77
CA ALA A 137 17.62 -11.46 -19.60
C ALA A 137 17.77 -10.02 -20.12
N VAL A 138 16.73 -9.19 -19.95
CA VAL A 138 16.71 -7.79 -20.37
C VAL A 138 17.28 -6.88 -19.29
N ALA A 139 16.71 -6.97 -18.09
CA ALA A 139 17.03 -6.16 -16.94
C ALA A 139 16.47 -6.84 -15.66
N PRO A 140 16.86 -6.39 -14.46
CA PRO A 140 16.15 -6.72 -13.23
C PRO A 140 14.64 -6.49 -13.35
N ILE A 141 13.84 -7.31 -12.69
CA ILE A 141 12.37 -7.31 -12.78
C ILE A 141 11.79 -5.97 -12.37
N SER A 142 12.24 -5.43 -11.24
CA SER A 142 11.88 -4.10 -10.75
C SER A 142 12.12 -3.00 -11.80
N GLN A 143 13.20 -3.11 -12.59
CA GLN A 143 13.48 -2.18 -13.67
C GLN A 143 12.54 -2.37 -14.87
N ILE A 144 12.22 -3.62 -15.23
CA ILE A 144 11.23 -3.92 -16.30
C ILE A 144 9.86 -3.35 -15.94
N ILE A 145 9.41 -3.53 -14.70
CA ILE A 145 8.15 -2.95 -14.21
C ILE A 145 8.18 -1.43 -14.34
N LYS A 146 9.30 -0.77 -14.00
CA LYS A 146 9.45 0.67 -14.16
C LYS A 146 9.41 1.12 -15.63
N MET A 147 10.05 0.37 -16.52
CA MET A 147 10.12 0.68 -17.96
C MET A 147 8.77 0.56 -18.67
N THR A 148 7.86 -0.26 -18.14
CA THR A 148 6.56 -0.57 -18.74
C THR A 148 5.40 0.26 -18.18
N GLN A 149 5.65 1.14 -17.21
CA GLN A 149 4.61 1.94 -16.55
C GLN A 149 3.75 2.77 -17.52
N GLY A 150 4.30 3.18 -18.66
CA GLY A 150 3.58 3.96 -19.67
C GLY A 150 2.51 3.19 -20.45
N CYS A 151 2.56 1.85 -20.42
CA CYS A 151 1.69 0.99 -21.21
C CYS A 151 0.93 -0.07 -20.40
N THR A 152 1.18 -0.21 -19.09
CA THR A 152 0.52 -1.20 -18.23
C THR A 152 -0.80 -0.70 -17.61
N ILE A 153 -1.65 -1.65 -17.21
CA ILE A 153 -2.88 -1.43 -16.45
C ILE A 153 -2.76 -2.09 -15.05
N PRO A 154 -3.63 -1.75 -14.08
CA PRO A 154 -3.58 -2.36 -12.74
C PRO A 154 -3.66 -3.89 -12.75
N GLU A 155 -4.38 -4.47 -13.71
CA GLU A 155 -4.54 -5.91 -13.91
C GLU A 155 -3.34 -6.59 -14.58
N THR A 156 -2.35 -5.83 -15.08
CA THR A 156 -1.20 -6.42 -15.78
C THR A 156 -0.44 -7.36 -14.85
N GLU A 157 -0.30 -8.61 -15.30
CA GLU A 157 0.44 -9.68 -14.66
C GLU A 157 1.79 -9.87 -15.35
N PHE A 158 2.88 -9.79 -14.58
CA PHE A 158 4.21 -10.02 -15.09
C PHE A 158 4.62 -11.46 -14.82
N ILE A 159 5.01 -12.19 -15.84
CA ILE A 159 5.40 -13.60 -15.70
C ILE A 159 6.80 -13.79 -16.26
N PHE A 160 7.71 -14.23 -15.40
CA PHE A 160 9.13 -14.38 -15.73
C PHE A 160 9.69 -15.72 -15.27
N HIS A 161 10.75 -16.13 -15.95
CA HIS A 161 11.67 -17.14 -15.47
C HIS A 161 12.87 -16.45 -14.81
N VAL A 162 13.17 -16.80 -13.56
CA VAL A 162 14.07 -16.03 -12.69
C VAL A 162 15.00 -16.98 -11.92
N GLY A 163 16.27 -16.64 -11.80
CA GLY A 163 17.21 -17.35 -10.93
C GLY A 163 16.88 -17.12 -9.44
N GLU A 164 17.03 -18.13 -8.59
CA GLU A 164 16.67 -18.02 -7.16
C GLU A 164 17.39 -16.87 -6.43
N LYS A 165 18.66 -16.61 -6.78
CA LYS A 165 19.45 -15.52 -6.18
C LYS A 165 18.88 -14.15 -6.55
N ASP A 166 18.50 -13.96 -7.80
CA ASP A 166 17.94 -12.71 -8.29
C ASP A 166 16.57 -12.46 -7.64
N LEU A 167 15.78 -13.52 -7.46
CA LEU A 167 14.46 -13.43 -6.85
C LEU A 167 14.50 -12.95 -5.38
N ILE A 168 15.51 -13.36 -4.61
CA ILE A 168 15.72 -12.86 -3.23
C ILE A 168 15.95 -11.35 -3.24
N HIS A 169 16.71 -10.84 -4.22
CA HIS A 169 16.95 -9.40 -4.36
C HIS A 169 15.67 -8.67 -4.79
N GLU A 170 14.98 -9.19 -5.81
CA GLU A 170 13.75 -8.58 -6.33
C GLU A 170 12.64 -8.52 -5.28
N ARG A 171 12.48 -9.55 -4.44
CA ARG A 171 11.53 -9.52 -3.30
C ARG A 171 11.75 -8.32 -2.38
N LYS A 172 13.02 -7.97 -2.11
CA LYS A 172 13.35 -6.81 -1.27
C LYS A 172 13.06 -5.49 -1.97
N VAL A 173 13.28 -5.41 -3.28
CA VAL A 173 13.11 -4.18 -4.07
C VAL A 173 11.64 -3.90 -4.39
N LEU A 174 10.87 -4.93 -4.77
CA LEU A 174 9.45 -4.83 -5.09
C LEU A 174 8.61 -4.56 -3.83
N GLY A 175 9.02 -5.11 -2.69
CA GLY A 175 8.35 -4.90 -1.40
C GLY A 175 6.89 -5.38 -1.41
N GLU A 176 6.09 -4.77 -0.54
CA GLU A 176 4.69 -5.18 -0.28
C GLU A 176 3.69 -4.65 -1.31
N SER A 177 4.13 -3.84 -2.30
CA SER A 177 3.25 -3.29 -3.34
C SER A 177 2.91 -4.31 -4.44
N PHE A 178 3.55 -5.47 -4.43
CA PHE A 178 3.37 -6.53 -5.42
C PHE A 178 3.11 -7.86 -4.73
N GLU A 179 2.14 -8.61 -5.28
CA GLU A 179 1.95 -10.02 -4.95
C GLU A 179 2.91 -10.85 -5.81
N LEU A 180 3.64 -11.78 -5.20
CA LEU A 180 4.52 -12.71 -5.89
C LEU A 180 4.04 -14.14 -5.67
N GLN A 181 3.70 -14.83 -6.76
CA GLN A 181 3.45 -16.27 -6.77
C GLN A 181 4.64 -16.98 -7.44
N GLU A 182 5.13 -18.05 -6.82
CA GLU A 182 6.31 -18.76 -7.28
C GLU A 182 5.99 -20.23 -7.55
N TRP A 183 6.57 -20.75 -8.63
CA TRP A 183 6.54 -22.16 -8.96
C TRP A 183 7.96 -22.65 -9.22
N GLN A 184 8.26 -23.85 -8.75
CA GLN A 184 9.54 -24.50 -9.00
C GLN A 184 9.66 -24.86 -10.47
N ASN A 185 10.84 -24.64 -11.06
CA ASN A 185 11.11 -25.20 -12.39
C ASN A 185 11.37 -26.72 -12.25
N PRO A 186 10.56 -27.58 -12.89
CA PRO A 186 10.68 -29.04 -12.75
C PRO A 186 11.98 -29.63 -13.32
N TYR A 187 12.75 -28.87 -14.10
CA TYR A 187 13.97 -29.34 -14.76
C TYR A 187 15.21 -28.49 -14.42
N LYS A 188 15.07 -27.44 -13.59
CA LYS A 188 16.17 -26.55 -13.18
C LYS A 188 16.03 -26.14 -11.71
N ASP A 189 16.77 -26.79 -10.83
CA ASP A 189 16.68 -26.58 -9.38
C ASP A 189 16.92 -25.13 -8.93
N ARG A 190 17.77 -24.38 -9.65
CA ARG A 190 18.17 -23.01 -9.30
C ARG A 190 17.35 -21.92 -10.00
N CYS A 191 16.23 -22.28 -10.60
CA CYS A 191 15.36 -21.36 -11.33
C CYS A 191 13.91 -21.53 -10.89
N LYS A 192 13.17 -20.43 -10.87
CA LYS A 192 11.75 -20.38 -10.57
C LYS A 192 10.99 -19.66 -11.66
N ILE A 193 9.70 -19.98 -11.74
CA ILE A 193 8.75 -19.20 -12.52
C ILE A 193 8.00 -18.34 -11.52
N VAL A 194 7.89 -17.06 -11.83
CA VAL A 194 7.32 -16.06 -10.92
C VAL A 194 6.25 -15.30 -11.66
N SER A 195 5.07 -15.24 -11.05
CA SER A 195 4.02 -14.29 -11.42
C SER A 195 4.04 -13.15 -10.43
N ILE A 196 3.95 -11.92 -10.94
CA ILE A 196 3.99 -10.69 -10.17
C ILE A 196 2.81 -9.85 -10.57
N LYS A 197 1.98 -9.50 -9.59
CA LYS A 197 0.83 -8.60 -9.79
C LYS A 197 1.00 -7.38 -8.95
N LYS A 198 0.74 -6.22 -9.55
CA LYS A 198 0.58 -5.00 -8.76
C LYS A 198 -0.69 -5.16 -7.93
N LEU A 199 -0.58 -5.02 -6.61
CA LEU A 199 -1.77 -5.06 -5.77
C LEU A 199 -2.62 -3.83 -6.09
N LYS A 200 -3.92 -4.04 -6.33
CA LYS A 200 -4.90 -2.95 -6.56
C LYS A 200 -4.91 -1.93 -5.43
N THR A 201 -4.59 -2.43 -4.24
CA THR A 201 -4.33 -1.67 -3.01
C THR A 201 -3.03 -2.21 -2.45
N VAL A 202 -1.98 -1.38 -2.38
CA VAL A 202 -0.88 -1.68 -1.46
C VAL A 202 -1.54 -1.84 -0.08
N PRO A 203 -1.39 -2.97 0.64
CA PRO A 203 -1.91 -3.06 1.98
C PRO A 203 -1.37 -1.85 2.72
N PHE A 204 -2.29 -1.08 3.27
CA PHE A 204 -1.91 0.13 3.96
C PHE A 204 -0.93 -0.27 5.06
N LYS A 205 0.28 0.30 5.05
CA LYS A 205 1.13 0.16 6.23
C LYS A 205 0.34 0.85 7.33
N SER A 206 -0.22 0.05 8.25
CA SER A 206 -1.08 0.55 9.31
C SER A 206 -0.52 1.82 9.90
N LYS A 207 -1.22 2.93 9.63
CA LYS A 207 -0.78 4.28 9.94
C LYS A 207 -1.40 4.68 11.25
N ILE A 208 -0.54 5.04 12.19
CA ILE A 208 -0.95 5.51 13.50
C ILE A 208 -0.99 7.04 13.46
N ILE A 209 -2.16 7.61 13.68
CA ILE A 209 -2.38 9.06 13.73
C ILE A 209 -2.74 9.45 15.17
N GLY A 210 -1.83 10.15 15.84
CA GLY A 210 -2.10 10.76 17.14
C GLY A 210 -2.91 12.04 16.97
N ILE A 211 -3.94 12.25 17.78
CA ILE A 211 -4.75 13.46 17.78
C ILE A 211 -4.46 14.22 19.06
N ALA A 212 -3.68 15.31 18.94
CA ALA A 212 -3.10 15.97 20.11
C ALA A 212 -3.19 17.49 20.03
N ASN A 213 -3.46 18.09 21.18
CA ASN A 213 -3.39 19.53 21.46
C ASN A 213 -3.44 19.76 22.97
N GLN A 214 -2.58 20.64 23.48
CA GLN A 214 -2.52 21.03 24.89
C GLN A 214 -3.81 21.70 25.38
N LYS A 215 -4.54 22.41 24.50
CA LYS A 215 -5.78 23.09 24.91
C LYS A 215 -6.93 22.09 25.02
N GLY A 216 -7.65 22.15 26.16
CA GLY A 216 -8.92 21.44 26.34
C GLY A 216 -10.03 22.03 25.45
N GLY A 217 -11.01 21.22 25.06
CA GLY A 217 -12.20 21.71 24.35
C GLY A 217 -12.02 22.04 22.86
N VAL A 218 -10.84 21.86 22.26
CA VAL A 218 -10.57 22.11 20.82
C VAL A 218 -11.07 21.00 19.89
N GLY A 219 -11.92 20.09 20.37
CA GLY A 219 -12.50 19.03 19.53
C GLY A 219 -11.58 17.84 19.24
N LYS A 220 -10.61 17.49 20.11
CA LYS A 220 -9.76 16.28 19.96
C LYS A 220 -10.57 15.00 19.88
N THR A 221 -11.29 14.67 20.96
CA THR A 221 -12.17 13.50 21.02
C THR A 221 -13.25 13.52 19.95
N THR A 222 -13.88 14.67 19.72
CA THR A 222 -14.88 14.82 18.65
C THR A 222 -14.28 14.49 17.28
N THR A 223 -13.05 14.91 17.02
CA THR A 223 -12.32 14.58 15.79
C THR A 223 -11.95 13.11 15.77
N ALA A 224 -11.46 12.54 16.87
CA ALA A 224 -11.11 11.12 16.96
C ALA A 224 -12.27 10.21 16.58
N ILE A 225 -13.42 10.37 17.25
CA ILE A 225 -14.58 9.50 17.03
C ILE A 225 -15.17 9.68 15.63
N ASN A 226 -15.31 10.92 15.14
CA ASN A 226 -15.98 11.18 13.88
C ASN A 226 -15.08 10.92 12.67
N LEU A 227 -13.79 11.22 12.76
CA LEU A 227 -12.85 10.90 11.70
C LEU A 227 -12.64 9.38 11.59
N ALA A 228 -12.49 8.67 12.72
CA ALA A 228 -12.44 7.21 12.72
C ALA A 228 -13.69 6.58 12.09
N THR A 229 -14.87 7.08 12.48
CA THR A 229 -16.15 6.65 11.88
C THR A 229 -16.22 6.96 10.39
N ALA A 230 -15.78 8.14 9.95
CA ALA A 230 -15.76 8.50 8.54
C ALA A 230 -14.86 7.56 7.72
N PHE A 231 -13.70 7.15 8.25
CA PHE A 231 -12.83 6.17 7.62
C PHE A 231 -13.43 4.76 7.57
N SER A 232 -14.13 4.33 8.62
CA SER A 232 -14.84 3.05 8.62
C SER A 232 -15.98 3.03 7.60
N VAL A 233 -16.76 4.11 7.49
CA VAL A 233 -17.86 4.24 6.52
C VAL A 233 -17.36 4.17 5.06
N ILE A 234 -16.13 4.59 4.78
CA ILE A 234 -15.50 4.48 3.46
C ILE A 234 -14.69 3.18 3.29
N GLY A 235 -14.93 2.18 4.14
CA GLY A 235 -14.45 0.81 3.98
C GLY A 235 -13.04 0.53 4.48
N LYS A 236 -12.54 1.31 5.45
CA LYS A 236 -11.25 1.05 6.12
C LYS A 236 -11.46 0.32 7.44
N GLU A 237 -10.54 -0.57 7.78
CA GLU A 237 -10.48 -1.17 9.11
C GLU A 237 -9.82 -0.18 10.08
N VAL A 238 -10.58 0.30 11.07
CA VAL A 238 -10.15 1.38 11.97
C VAL A 238 -10.13 0.94 13.43
N LEU A 239 -9.06 1.33 14.13
CA LEU A 239 -8.96 1.21 15.58
C LEU A 239 -8.81 2.60 16.21
N LEU A 240 -9.54 2.86 17.28
CA LEU A 240 -9.33 4.04 18.14
C LEU A 240 -8.76 3.63 19.49
N LEU A 241 -7.71 4.30 19.95
CA LEU A 241 -7.22 4.20 21.32
C LEU A 241 -7.69 5.44 22.08
N ASP A 242 -8.51 5.24 23.11
CA ASP A 242 -8.87 6.30 24.04
C ASP A 242 -7.72 6.44 25.06
N LEU A 243 -6.94 7.52 24.96
CA LEU A 243 -5.80 7.80 25.84
C LEU A 243 -6.09 8.99 26.77
N ASP A 244 -7.37 9.27 27.05
CA ASP A 244 -7.81 10.26 28.02
C ASP A 244 -8.46 9.54 29.22
N PRO A 245 -8.02 9.77 30.48
CA PRO A 245 -8.68 9.19 31.65
C PRO A 245 -10.17 9.53 31.78
N GLN A 246 -10.66 10.59 31.12
CA GLN A 246 -12.09 10.91 31.08
C GLN A 246 -12.91 9.90 30.27
N GLY A 247 -12.28 9.11 29.39
CA GLY A 247 -12.96 8.07 28.63
C GLY A 247 -14.04 8.59 27.67
N ASN A 248 -13.91 9.84 27.21
CA ASN A 248 -14.93 10.52 26.40
C ASN A 248 -15.08 9.88 25.02
N ALA A 249 -13.99 9.38 24.42
CA ALA A 249 -14.08 8.67 23.14
C ALA A 249 -14.85 7.36 23.32
N SER A 250 -14.53 6.61 24.37
CA SER A 250 -15.20 5.36 24.73
C SER A 250 -16.70 5.55 24.92
N THR A 251 -17.10 6.61 25.63
CA THR A 251 -18.54 6.95 25.80
C THR A 251 -19.16 7.40 24.49
N GLY A 252 -18.46 8.23 23.70
CA GLY A 252 -18.96 8.79 22.46
C GLY A 252 -19.21 7.78 21.34
N VAL A 253 -18.59 6.60 21.41
CA VAL A 253 -18.86 5.46 20.49
C VAL A 253 -19.74 4.37 21.12
N GLY A 254 -20.31 4.62 22.30
CA GLY A 254 -21.32 3.76 22.91
C GLY A 254 -20.80 2.62 23.80
N ILE A 255 -19.51 2.60 24.16
CA ILE A 255 -18.99 1.56 25.06
C ILE A 255 -19.37 1.89 26.52
N SER A 256 -20.23 1.07 27.13
CA SER A 256 -20.62 1.25 28.53
C SER A 256 -19.45 0.99 29.50
N PRO A 257 -19.44 1.55 30.72
CA PRO A 257 -18.39 1.30 31.71
C PRO A 257 -18.15 -0.18 32.01
N GLU A 258 -19.20 -1.00 32.01
CA GLU A 258 -19.14 -2.45 32.32
C GLU A 258 -18.38 -3.23 31.24
N SER A 259 -18.36 -2.70 30.02
CA SER A 259 -17.63 -3.27 28.87
C SER A 259 -16.17 -2.81 28.80
N ARG A 260 -15.70 -1.98 29.75
CA ARG A 260 -14.31 -1.46 29.78
C ARG A 260 -13.40 -2.19 30.78
N LYS A 261 -13.69 -3.46 31.07
CA LYS A 261 -12.91 -4.26 32.04
C LYS A 261 -11.44 -4.39 31.65
N ASN A 262 -11.20 -4.71 30.38
CA ASN A 262 -9.86 -4.71 29.79
C ASN A 262 -9.71 -3.42 29.00
N ASN A 263 -8.85 -2.53 29.46
CA ASN A 263 -8.75 -1.19 28.87
C ASN A 263 -7.29 -0.73 28.81
N ILE A 264 -7.09 0.51 28.32
CA ILE A 264 -5.77 1.08 28.13
C ILE A 264 -4.94 1.15 29.43
N TYR A 265 -5.57 1.31 30.60
CA TYR A 265 -4.90 1.30 31.90
C TYR A 265 -4.15 -0.02 32.12
N ASN A 266 -4.83 -1.16 31.95
CA ASN A 266 -4.22 -2.48 32.12
C ASN A 266 -3.12 -2.72 31.08
N LEU A 267 -3.31 -2.22 29.85
CA LEU A 267 -2.31 -2.31 28.80
C LEU A 267 -1.03 -1.54 29.17
N MET A 268 -1.18 -0.31 29.68
CA MET A 268 -0.06 0.54 30.09
C MET A 268 0.70 -0.03 31.28
N ARG A 269 0.02 -0.77 32.16
CA ARG A 269 0.66 -1.54 33.25
C ARG A 269 1.30 -2.85 32.77
N GLU A 270 1.15 -3.18 31.48
CA GLU A 270 1.62 -4.42 30.85
C GLU A 270 1.04 -5.69 31.47
N GLU A 271 -0.15 -5.60 32.10
CA GLU A 271 -0.84 -6.72 32.77
C GLU A 271 -1.61 -7.61 31.79
N ILE A 272 -1.88 -7.12 30.59
CA ILE A 272 -2.70 -7.80 29.58
C ILE A 272 -2.09 -7.68 28.18
N ASN A 273 -2.35 -8.67 27.33
CA ASN A 273 -2.03 -8.58 25.90
C ASN A 273 -2.99 -7.60 25.20
N ILE A 274 -2.46 -6.82 24.26
CA ILE A 274 -3.22 -5.76 23.58
C ILE A 274 -4.44 -6.29 22.81
N ASN A 275 -4.37 -7.50 22.26
CA ASN A 275 -5.49 -8.11 21.53
C ASN A 275 -6.71 -8.35 22.43
N HIS A 276 -6.52 -8.50 23.74
CA HIS A 276 -7.62 -8.68 24.71
C HIS A 276 -8.19 -7.37 25.24
N THR A 277 -7.63 -6.22 24.83
CA THR A 277 -8.13 -4.88 25.18
C THR A 277 -8.97 -4.25 24.08
N VAL A 278 -9.02 -4.87 22.90
CA VAL A 278 -9.82 -4.41 21.77
C VAL A 278 -11.29 -4.78 22.03
N VAL A 279 -12.16 -3.80 21.90
CA VAL A 279 -13.61 -3.93 22.03
C VAL A 279 -14.26 -3.48 20.72
N PRO A 280 -15.10 -4.31 20.09
CA PRO A 280 -15.84 -3.88 18.90
C PRO A 280 -16.89 -2.84 19.26
N THR A 281 -17.09 -1.86 18.39
CA THR A 281 -18.21 -0.91 18.50
C THR A 281 -19.43 -1.44 17.75
N GLU A 282 -20.58 -0.75 17.85
CA GLU A 282 -21.74 -1.06 17.00
C GLU A 282 -21.51 -0.70 15.51
N ILE A 283 -20.39 -0.05 15.20
CA ILE A 283 -20.04 0.45 13.87
C ILE A 283 -19.15 -0.58 13.18
N PRO A 284 -19.54 -1.11 12.00
CA PRO A 284 -18.73 -2.08 11.27
C PRO A 284 -17.32 -1.55 10.96
N SER A 285 -16.32 -2.44 11.01
CA SER A 285 -14.90 -2.11 10.74
C SER A 285 -14.35 -0.97 11.62
N PHE A 286 -14.93 -0.78 12.81
CA PHE A 286 -14.46 0.19 13.79
C PHE A 286 -14.43 -0.40 15.20
N ASP A 287 -13.22 -0.61 15.69
CA ASP A 287 -12.95 -1.09 17.05
C ASP A 287 -12.34 0.01 17.92
N ILE A 288 -12.35 -0.21 19.24
CA ILE A 288 -11.76 0.70 20.22
C ILE A 288 -11.00 -0.04 21.33
N ILE A 289 -9.89 0.53 21.79
CA ILE A 289 -9.31 0.24 23.10
C ILE A 289 -9.81 1.31 24.07
N PRO A 290 -10.72 0.97 24.99
CA PRO A 290 -11.38 1.97 25.82
C PRO A 290 -10.46 2.50 26.94
N SER A 291 -10.91 3.58 27.58
CA SER A 291 -10.27 4.18 28.75
C SER A 291 -11.21 4.23 29.95
N THR A 292 -10.59 4.30 31.13
CA THR A 292 -11.24 4.43 32.43
C THR A 292 -10.49 5.48 33.28
N ILE A 293 -11.16 5.97 34.34
CA ILE A 293 -10.59 6.97 35.24
C ILE A 293 -9.29 6.50 35.92
N ASP A 294 -9.10 5.18 36.07
CA ASP A 294 -7.91 4.56 36.64
C ASP A 294 -6.63 4.92 35.86
N LEU A 295 -6.76 5.31 34.58
CA LEU A 295 -5.65 5.77 33.75
C LEU A 295 -4.89 6.96 34.37
N VAL A 296 -5.50 7.76 35.25
CA VAL A 296 -4.80 8.81 36.01
C VAL A 296 -3.64 8.25 36.83
N ALA A 297 -3.77 7.04 37.38
CA ALA A 297 -2.75 6.45 38.25
C ALA A 297 -1.48 6.02 37.49
N VAL A 298 -1.57 5.79 36.17
CA VAL A 298 -0.45 5.31 35.36
C VAL A 298 0.76 6.23 35.40
N GLU A 299 0.58 7.54 35.44
CA GLU A 299 1.71 8.47 35.47
C GLU A 299 2.53 8.34 36.76
N VAL A 300 1.86 8.08 37.88
CA VAL A 300 2.50 7.90 39.20
C VAL A 300 3.11 6.51 39.31
N GLU A 301 2.36 5.47 38.94
CA GLU A 301 2.80 4.07 39.05
C GLU A 301 4.03 3.78 38.18
N LEU A 302 4.10 4.39 37.00
CA LEU A 302 5.18 4.13 36.04
C LEU A 302 6.39 5.04 36.24
N ILE A 303 6.41 5.95 37.23
CA ILE A 303 7.45 6.98 37.37
C ILE A 303 8.88 6.41 37.34
N ASN A 304 9.11 5.27 37.99
CA ASN A 304 10.42 4.61 38.07
C ASN A 304 10.62 3.50 37.02
N LYS A 305 9.66 3.27 36.14
CA LYS A 305 9.75 2.22 35.13
C LYS A 305 10.65 2.69 33.98
N PHE A 306 11.65 1.87 33.65
CA PHE A 306 12.52 2.11 32.51
C PHE A 306 11.76 1.95 31.20
N GLY A 307 11.94 2.90 30.27
CA GLY A 307 11.29 2.87 28.95
C GLY A 307 9.77 2.99 29.01
N LYS A 308 9.25 3.69 30.02
CA LYS A 308 7.81 3.96 30.23
C LYS A 308 7.19 4.77 29.09
N GLU A 309 7.99 5.53 28.36
CA GLU A 309 7.62 6.35 27.21
C GLU A 309 7.35 5.51 25.95
N PHE A 310 7.79 4.25 25.94
CA PHE A 310 7.74 3.34 24.79
C PHE A 310 6.75 2.19 24.96
N ILE A 311 5.98 2.15 26.05
CA ILE A 311 5.10 1.01 26.36
C ILE A 311 4.09 0.82 25.23
N LEU A 312 3.37 1.89 24.86
CA LEU A 312 2.38 1.82 23.80
C LEU A 312 3.02 1.46 22.45
N LYS A 313 4.19 2.03 22.15
CA LYS A 313 4.93 1.78 20.90
C LYS A 313 5.33 0.32 20.74
N ARG A 314 5.65 -0.37 21.84
CA ARG A 314 5.97 -1.81 21.81
C ARG A 314 4.71 -2.64 21.56
N LYS A 315 3.63 -2.34 22.27
CA LYS A 315 2.39 -3.13 22.24
C LYS A 315 1.61 -2.97 20.93
N ILE A 316 1.51 -1.75 20.40
CA ILE A 316 0.68 -1.43 19.22
C ILE A 316 1.16 -2.12 17.93
N LYS A 317 2.42 -2.59 17.89
CA LYS A 317 2.98 -3.34 16.75
C LYS A 317 2.20 -4.61 16.43
N GLU A 318 1.61 -5.25 17.43
CA GLU A 318 0.82 -6.48 17.24
C GLU A 318 -0.48 -6.21 16.46
N LEU A 319 -1.05 -5.02 16.61
CA LEU A 319 -2.31 -4.63 15.97
C LEU A 319 -2.14 -4.05 14.56
N LYS A 320 -0.93 -3.65 14.18
CA LYS A 320 -0.65 -3.04 12.86
C LYS A 320 -1.00 -3.92 11.66
N LYS A 321 -1.27 -5.21 11.84
CA LYS A 321 -1.65 -6.11 10.73
C LYS A 321 -3.17 -6.20 10.51
N ASN A 322 -3.95 -5.74 11.48
CA ASN A 322 -5.41 -5.94 11.50
C ASN A 322 -6.19 -4.69 11.12
N TYR A 323 -5.54 -3.52 11.13
CA TYR A 323 -6.19 -2.23 10.90
C TYR A 323 -5.43 -1.43 9.85
N ASP A 324 -6.18 -0.81 8.94
CA ASP A 324 -5.66 0.22 8.07
C ASP A 324 -5.25 1.43 8.93
N LEU A 325 -6.18 2.01 9.69
CA LEU A 325 -5.91 3.22 10.45
C LEU A 325 -6.02 2.99 11.95
N ILE A 326 -5.05 3.52 12.69
CA ILE A 326 -5.10 3.54 14.15
C ILE A 326 -5.06 4.99 14.62
N PHE A 327 -6.13 5.45 15.25
CA PHE A 327 -6.19 6.77 15.87
C PHE A 327 -5.86 6.67 17.36
N ILE A 328 -5.19 7.69 17.90
CA ILE A 328 -4.95 7.82 19.35
C ILE A 328 -5.54 9.15 19.82
N ASP A 329 -6.63 9.10 20.59
CA ASP A 329 -7.22 10.30 21.20
C ASP A 329 -6.43 10.68 22.45
N CYS A 330 -5.71 11.81 22.38
CA CYS A 330 -4.92 12.27 23.52
C CYS A 330 -5.75 13.23 24.39
N GLY A 331 -5.63 13.06 25.72
CA GLY A 331 -6.14 14.05 26.66
C GLY A 331 -5.47 15.43 26.53
N PRO A 332 -5.92 16.45 27.30
CA PRO A 332 -5.36 17.80 27.22
C PRO A 332 -3.96 17.93 27.83
N SER A 333 -3.51 16.97 28.63
CA SER A 333 -2.18 16.99 29.26
C SER A 333 -1.06 16.66 28.27
N LEU A 334 0.10 17.31 28.39
CA LEU A 334 1.34 16.92 27.69
C LEU A 334 2.21 15.97 28.55
N GLY A 335 1.56 15.16 29.39
CA GLY A 335 2.19 14.18 30.30
C GLY A 335 2.61 12.87 29.64
N LEU A 336 2.81 11.83 30.46
CA LEU A 336 3.36 10.54 30.04
C LEU A 336 2.47 9.83 29.00
N LEU A 337 1.15 9.98 29.11
CA LEU A 337 0.19 9.39 28.18
C LEU A 337 0.37 9.97 26.77
N THR A 338 0.40 11.30 26.66
CA THR A 338 0.62 11.99 25.37
C THR A 338 2.01 11.70 24.81
N ILE A 339 3.04 11.61 25.65
CA ILE A 339 4.37 11.16 25.22
C ILE A 339 4.31 9.76 24.63
N ASN A 340 3.61 8.80 25.26
CA ASN A 340 3.43 7.46 24.72
C ASN A 340 2.67 7.45 23.39
N ALA A 341 1.60 8.25 23.28
CA ALA A 341 0.83 8.41 22.04
C ALA A 341 1.74 8.86 20.89
N LEU A 342 2.47 9.95 21.10
CA LEU A 342 3.34 10.56 20.09
C LEU A 342 4.59 9.70 19.80
N ALA A 343 5.14 9.02 20.81
CA ALA A 343 6.22 8.05 20.59
C ALA A 343 5.78 6.88 19.70
N SER A 344 4.49 6.54 19.70
CA SER A 344 3.89 5.44 18.95
C SER A 344 3.37 5.85 17.58
N ALA A 345 2.99 7.12 17.40
CA ALA A 345 2.35 7.63 16.18
C ALA A 345 3.31 7.72 14.99
N ASP A 346 2.81 7.46 13.79
CA ASP A 346 3.52 7.76 12.55
C ASP A 346 3.38 9.26 12.21
N SER A 347 2.24 9.87 12.59
CA SER A 347 1.94 11.28 12.34
C SER A 347 1.00 11.88 13.38
N VAL A 348 0.94 13.21 13.48
CA VAL A 348 0.10 13.94 14.46
C VAL A 348 -0.87 14.88 13.78
N LEU A 349 -2.17 14.65 13.98
CA LEU A 349 -3.25 15.58 13.62
C LEU A 349 -3.47 16.57 14.76
N ILE A 350 -3.51 17.87 14.45
CA ILE A 350 -3.62 18.93 15.44
C ILE A 350 -4.95 19.67 15.26
N PRO A 351 -6.01 19.33 16.03
CA PRO A 351 -7.24 20.11 16.05
C PRO A 351 -7.00 21.46 16.73
N LEU A 352 -7.40 22.54 16.08
CA LEU A 352 -7.24 23.91 16.55
C LEU A 352 -8.60 24.60 16.52
N GLN A 353 -8.87 25.41 17.53
CA GLN A 353 -10.02 26.31 17.52
C GLN A 353 -9.51 27.73 17.24
N SER A 354 -10.12 28.43 16.28
CA SER A 354 -9.70 29.78 15.85
C SER A 354 -10.06 30.86 16.88
N GLU A 355 -9.38 30.82 18.02
CA GLU A 355 -9.49 31.77 19.13
C GLU A 355 -8.14 32.43 19.43
N PHE A 356 -8.15 33.48 20.24
CA PHE A 356 -6.98 34.32 20.54
C PHE A 356 -5.71 33.52 20.96
N PHE A 357 -5.87 32.48 21.79
CA PHE A 357 -4.75 31.67 22.30
C PHE A 357 -4.37 30.46 21.43
N ALA A 358 -4.92 30.35 20.21
CA ALA A 358 -4.69 29.19 19.35
C ALA A 358 -3.21 29.02 18.97
N LEU A 359 -2.53 30.12 18.64
CA LEU A 359 -1.14 30.12 18.18
C LEU A 359 -0.14 29.82 19.31
N GLU A 360 -0.42 30.29 20.53
CA GLU A 360 0.43 30.05 21.70
C GLU A 360 0.40 28.57 22.10
N GLY A 361 -0.80 27.98 22.23
CA GLY A 361 -0.95 26.54 22.52
C GLY A 361 -0.37 25.64 21.42
N LEU A 362 -0.44 26.07 20.16
CA LEU A 362 0.20 25.39 19.04
C LEU A 362 1.73 25.38 19.18
N ALA A 363 2.34 26.50 19.57
CA ALA A 363 3.80 26.59 19.71
C ALA A 363 4.35 25.60 20.76
N HIS A 364 3.67 25.44 21.89
CA HIS A 364 4.03 24.46 22.91
C HIS A 364 3.95 23.02 22.39
N LEU A 365 2.87 22.67 21.69
CA LEU A 365 2.73 21.33 21.11
C LEU A 365 3.82 21.05 20.06
N LEU A 366 4.12 22.00 19.18
CA LEU A 366 5.17 21.85 18.17
C LEU A 366 6.54 21.62 18.81
N ASN A 367 6.84 22.32 19.92
CA ASN A 367 8.06 22.09 20.69
C ASN A 367 8.09 20.68 21.29
N THR A 368 6.99 20.20 21.88
CA THR A 368 6.90 18.83 22.38
C THR A 368 7.11 17.80 21.27
N ILE A 369 6.49 17.98 20.11
CA ILE A 369 6.69 17.09 18.95
C ILE A 369 8.15 17.10 18.51
N ALA A 370 8.82 18.27 18.50
CA ALA A 370 10.24 18.36 18.15
C ALA A 370 11.13 17.58 19.13
N LEU A 371 10.90 17.69 20.44
CA LEU A 371 11.64 16.94 21.46
C LEU A 371 11.43 15.42 21.33
N ILE A 372 10.18 15.00 21.09
CA ILE A 372 9.83 13.59 20.86
C ILE A 372 10.50 13.08 19.58
N LYS A 373 10.50 13.87 18.51
CA LYS A 373 11.17 13.52 17.25
C LYS A 373 12.66 13.29 17.45
N GLN A 374 13.31 14.12 18.25
CA GLN A 374 14.74 14.01 18.50
C GLN A 374 15.12 12.75 19.32
N SER A 375 14.28 12.36 20.28
CA SER A 375 14.69 11.40 21.32
C SER A 375 13.90 10.08 21.34
N LEU A 376 12.65 10.06 20.92
CA LEU A 376 11.74 8.91 21.08
C LEU A 376 11.17 8.39 19.74
N ASN A 377 10.96 9.28 18.77
CA ASN A 377 10.31 8.92 17.51
C ASN A 377 10.80 9.75 16.31
N PRO A 378 11.99 9.46 15.74
CA PRO A 378 12.56 10.22 14.62
C PRO A 378 11.70 10.29 13.36
N SER A 379 10.81 9.32 13.16
CA SER A 379 9.92 9.25 12.00
C SER A 379 8.63 10.05 12.13
N ILE A 380 8.31 10.59 13.32
CA ILE A 380 7.05 11.33 13.51
C ILE A 380 7.02 12.59 12.62
N VAL A 381 5.87 12.81 11.99
CA VAL A 381 5.59 14.00 11.18
C VAL A 381 4.30 14.67 11.64
N ILE A 382 4.14 15.93 11.29
CA ILE A 382 2.85 16.61 11.44
C ILE A 382 1.98 16.12 10.28
N GLU A 383 0.83 15.53 10.61
CA GLU A 383 -0.15 15.05 9.64
C GLU A 383 -0.86 16.23 8.99
N GLY A 384 -1.26 17.20 9.83
CA GLY A 384 -1.90 18.43 9.43
C GLY A 384 -2.57 19.11 10.63
N MET A 385 -3.08 20.30 10.37
CA MET A 385 -3.80 21.14 11.31
C MET A 385 -5.26 21.24 10.87
N LEU A 386 -6.18 20.92 11.77
CA LEU A 386 -7.62 20.93 11.49
C LEU A 386 -8.28 22.09 12.24
N LEU A 387 -8.89 23.00 11.50
CA LEU A 387 -9.70 24.06 12.10
C LEU A 387 -11.05 23.51 12.55
N THR A 388 -11.36 23.70 13.82
CA THR A 388 -12.55 23.15 14.49
C THR A 388 -13.39 24.25 15.13
N MET A 389 -14.68 23.95 15.30
CA MET A 389 -15.70 24.86 15.84
C MET A 389 -15.70 26.24 15.18
N SER A 390 -15.37 26.30 13.88
CA SER A 390 -15.28 27.55 13.12
C SER A 390 -16.64 28.24 13.06
N ASP A 391 -16.66 29.55 13.33
CA ASP A 391 -17.81 30.42 13.09
C ASP A 391 -17.41 31.50 12.09
N ARG A 392 -17.87 31.35 10.85
CA ARG A 392 -17.59 32.27 9.75
C ARG A 392 -18.12 33.69 9.99
N ARG A 393 -19.00 33.92 10.96
CA ARG A 393 -19.50 35.26 11.30
C ARG A 393 -18.53 36.01 12.21
N ASN A 394 -17.59 35.31 12.85
CA ASN A 394 -16.63 35.89 13.76
C ASN A 394 -15.37 36.34 12.99
N ARG A 395 -15.13 37.66 12.96
CA ARG A 395 -13.94 38.24 12.30
C ARG A 395 -12.62 37.74 12.89
N LEU A 396 -12.55 37.54 14.21
CA LEU A 396 -11.34 37.02 14.86
C LEU A 396 -11.02 35.60 14.36
N SER A 397 -12.06 34.76 14.21
CA SER A 397 -11.91 33.40 13.70
C SER A 397 -11.34 33.39 12.28
N GLN A 398 -11.77 34.33 11.43
CA GLN A 398 -11.28 34.46 10.05
C GLN A 398 -9.83 34.96 10.01
N GLN A 399 -9.47 35.91 10.87
CA GLN A 399 -8.10 36.43 10.97
C GLN A 399 -7.12 35.35 11.42
N VAL A 400 -7.47 34.60 12.48
CA VAL A 400 -6.64 33.49 12.98
C VAL A 400 -6.50 32.38 11.93
N GLU A 401 -7.58 32.05 11.21
CA GLU A 401 -7.51 31.09 10.09
C GLU A 401 -6.56 31.57 8.98
N SER A 402 -6.67 32.83 8.57
CA SER A 402 -5.79 33.40 7.54
C SER A 402 -4.33 33.37 7.95
N GLU A 403 -4.03 33.74 9.19
CA GLU A 403 -2.67 33.73 9.73
C GLU A 403 -2.09 32.30 9.81
N LEU A 404 -2.92 31.33 10.21
CA LEU A 404 -2.52 29.92 10.21
C LEU A 404 -2.21 29.41 8.80
N ARG A 405 -3.05 29.74 7.81
CA ARG A 405 -2.83 29.34 6.41
C ARG A 405 -1.61 30.04 5.81
N GLU A 406 -1.41 31.32 6.10
CA GLU A 406 -0.22 32.06 5.64
C GLU A 406 1.08 31.47 6.21
N LYS A 407 1.08 31.11 7.50
CA LYS A 407 2.27 30.63 8.18
C LYS A 407 2.58 29.15 7.94
N PHE A 408 1.56 28.30 7.82
CA PHE A 408 1.72 26.84 7.78
C PHE A 408 1.34 26.21 6.43
N GLY A 409 0.72 26.97 5.51
CA GLY A 409 0.43 26.55 4.14
C GLY A 409 -0.30 25.21 4.06
N ASP A 410 0.27 24.29 3.28
CA ASP A 410 -0.27 22.95 3.01
C ASP A 410 -0.43 22.06 4.26
N LEU A 411 0.11 22.46 5.42
CA LEU A 411 -0.14 21.75 6.68
C LEU A 411 -1.54 22.02 7.24
N VAL A 412 -2.24 23.07 6.80
CA VAL A 412 -3.61 23.37 7.25
C VAL A 412 -4.59 22.75 6.26
N TYR A 413 -5.48 21.89 6.74
CA TYR A 413 -6.49 21.28 5.88
C TYR A 413 -7.44 22.32 5.28
N GLU A 414 -7.88 22.07 4.05
CA GLU A 414 -8.96 22.83 3.41
C GLU A 414 -10.29 22.56 4.12
N SER A 415 -10.49 21.33 4.59
CA SER A 415 -11.65 20.97 5.40
C SER A 415 -11.65 21.70 6.74
N VAL A 416 -12.78 22.34 7.05
CA VAL A 416 -13.02 23.03 8.32
C VAL A 416 -14.24 22.41 9.00
N ILE A 417 -14.15 22.15 10.31
CA ILE A 417 -15.27 21.64 11.11
C ILE A 417 -16.04 22.84 11.69
N PRO A 418 -17.29 23.10 11.25
CA PRO A 418 -18.08 24.22 11.75
C PRO A 418 -18.57 23.95 13.17
N ARG A 419 -18.89 25.03 13.91
CA ARG A 419 -19.64 24.89 15.16
C ARG A 419 -21.01 24.30 14.85
N ASN A 420 -21.29 23.11 15.38
CA ASN A 420 -22.51 22.36 15.07
C ASN A 420 -23.03 21.65 16.33
N VAL A 421 -24.31 21.87 16.67
CA VAL A 421 -24.96 21.31 17.86
C VAL A 421 -24.99 19.77 17.83
N LYS A 422 -25.15 19.16 16.65
CA LYS A 422 -25.20 17.71 16.48
C LYS A 422 -23.88 17.03 16.84
N LEU A 423 -22.74 17.70 16.65
CA LEU A 423 -21.43 17.19 17.10
C LEU A 423 -21.34 17.07 18.63
N SER A 424 -22.03 17.96 19.35
CA SER A 424 -22.08 17.96 20.82
C SER A 424 -23.18 17.06 21.38
N GLU A 425 -24.28 16.88 20.66
CA GLU A 425 -25.41 16.03 21.04
C GLU A 425 -25.11 14.54 20.82
N ALA A 426 -24.50 14.17 19.70
CA ALA A 426 -24.33 12.75 19.33
C ALA A 426 -23.65 11.88 20.41
N PRO A 427 -22.59 12.32 21.10
CA PRO A 427 -21.96 11.53 22.16
C PRO A 427 -22.88 11.19 23.34
N SER A 428 -23.87 12.03 23.67
CA SER A 428 -24.84 11.73 24.75
C SER A 428 -25.78 10.58 24.40
N HIS A 429 -25.88 10.25 23.10
CA HIS A 429 -26.59 9.09 22.58
C HIS A 429 -25.67 7.88 22.32
N GLY A 430 -24.40 7.95 22.73
CA GLY A 430 -23.41 6.90 22.50
C GLY A 430 -23.10 6.66 21.02
N LYS A 431 -23.29 7.68 20.16
CA LYS A 431 -23.08 7.56 18.72
C LYS A 431 -22.19 8.69 18.19
N PRO A 432 -21.28 8.41 17.25
CA PRO A 432 -20.63 9.46 16.48
C PRO A 432 -21.64 10.25 15.65
N ALA A 433 -21.39 11.54 15.46
CA ALA A 433 -22.28 12.41 14.71
C ALA A 433 -22.47 11.97 13.26
N VAL A 434 -21.40 11.42 12.65
CA VAL A 434 -21.41 10.86 11.29
C VAL A 434 -22.53 9.83 11.10
N ILE A 435 -22.90 9.08 12.13
CA ILE A 435 -24.00 8.10 12.09
C ILE A 435 -25.29 8.64 12.70
N TYR A 436 -25.18 9.44 13.77
CA TYR A 436 -26.34 10.03 14.45
C TYR A 436 -27.14 10.96 13.54
N ASP A 437 -26.45 11.79 12.74
CA ASP A 437 -27.05 12.65 11.73
C ASP A 437 -26.08 12.80 10.55
N THR A 438 -26.24 11.93 9.55
CA THR A 438 -25.41 11.89 8.33
C THR A 438 -25.52 13.16 7.48
N LYS A 439 -26.60 13.94 7.64
CA LYS A 439 -26.88 15.14 6.82
C LYS A 439 -26.41 16.44 7.47
N CYS A 440 -26.05 16.42 8.75
CA CYS A 440 -25.58 17.63 9.41
C CYS A 440 -24.22 18.07 8.84
N MET A 441 -23.99 19.39 8.83
CA MET A 441 -22.75 19.95 8.29
C MET A 441 -21.49 19.42 8.99
N GLY A 442 -21.55 19.09 10.29
CA GLY A 442 -20.41 18.52 11.01
C GLY A 442 -20.01 17.13 10.47
N SER A 443 -20.99 16.26 10.24
CA SER A 443 -20.78 14.94 9.65
C SER A 443 -20.20 15.02 8.24
N ILE A 444 -20.77 15.89 7.40
CA ILE A 444 -20.27 16.12 6.04
C ILE A 444 -18.82 16.62 6.08
N SER A 445 -18.49 17.57 6.95
CA SER A 445 -17.12 18.08 7.10
C SER A 445 -16.12 17.00 7.51
N TYR A 446 -16.49 16.04 8.37
CA TYR A 446 -15.58 14.93 8.73
C TYR A 446 -15.40 13.92 7.59
N ILE A 447 -16.44 13.66 6.80
CA ILE A 447 -16.33 12.82 5.60
C ILE A 447 -15.42 13.50 4.56
N MET A 448 -15.58 14.81 4.35
CA MET A 448 -14.71 15.59 3.45
C MET A 448 -13.25 15.59 3.94
N LEU A 449 -13.03 15.74 5.25
CA LEU A 449 -11.69 15.63 5.84
C LEU A 449 -11.07 14.24 5.59
N ALA A 450 -11.83 13.16 5.78
CA ALA A 450 -11.35 11.81 5.50
C ALA A 450 -10.94 11.65 4.02
N GLN A 451 -11.75 12.15 3.09
CA GLN A 451 -11.44 12.15 1.66
C GLN A 451 -10.20 12.98 1.31
N GLU A 452 -10.04 14.15 1.94
CA GLU A 452 -8.87 15.01 1.79
C GLU A 452 -7.59 14.30 2.24
N ILE A 453 -7.62 13.69 3.43
CA ILE A 453 -6.50 12.90 3.97
C ILE A 453 -6.19 11.72 3.02
N MET A 454 -7.20 10.99 2.54
CA MET A 454 -7.00 9.91 1.58
C MET A 454 -6.30 10.39 0.32
N LYS A 455 -6.74 11.52 -0.25
CA LYS A 455 -6.17 12.09 -1.46
C LYS A 455 -4.70 12.48 -1.28
N ILE A 456 -4.35 13.13 -0.17
CA ILE A 456 -2.97 13.53 0.16
C ILE A 456 -2.06 12.30 0.23
N HIS A 457 -2.52 11.23 0.88
CA HIS A 457 -1.77 9.99 1.03
C HIS A 457 -1.93 9.02 -0.16
N LYS A 458 -2.67 9.41 -1.20
CA LYS A 458 -3.01 8.57 -2.36
C LYS A 458 -3.61 7.22 -1.94
N MET A 459 -4.42 7.23 -0.88
CA MET A 459 -5.19 6.08 -0.45
C MET A 459 -6.33 5.87 -1.44
N VAL A 460 -6.39 4.68 -2.03
CA VAL A 460 -7.47 4.26 -2.95
C VAL A 460 -8.67 3.77 -2.14
#